data_AF-A0AAV7JRB0-F1
#
_entry.id   AF-A0AAV7JRB0-F1
#
_cell.length_a   1.000
_cell.length_b   1.000
_cell.length_c   1.000
_cell.angle_alpha   90.00
_cell.angle_beta   90.00
_cell.angle_gamma   90.00
#
_symmetry.space_group_name_H-M   'P 1'
#
loop_
_entity.id
_entity.type
_entity.pdbx_description
1 polymer ?
#
loop_
_entity_poly.entity_id
_entity_poly.type
_entity_poly.pdbx_seq_one_letter_code
_entity_poly.pdbx_strand_id
1 'polypeptide(L)'
;MPLPHEVLICSEQTTFEEIDIFWRRSLMAPSCSDIFCLAFIENLKYDIAVRSVTSLKNYLNFIEKTQFLQLVLLCSSESENSSYMATALVKFKRTSPQLIPDQDLKEFIFKRTSHIRNSTNVCPYIPLKSCSIIDPDKSCVRIVSSNNVGSGKSLTVSRLVSKFIALTHVANPNSVCTVVTISESEDCEHKAATKLIGSPLSSGDYGRICHFDITATSCEHLIPFLFKLLITGMLCDKNGRIWRCSKRNYLVLEITLSSQSPEILRFLSLFPDWKCLEPNEVIDYMKLHNALPSNCQISLIDEEEVQSPEYQRIYAYFRKLETKGSRNFDEFTYKPSIPLVTNWNWKIKLDILTLFMKYYSLPMLLGAN
;
A
#
# COMPACT_ATOMS: atom_id res chain seq x y z
N MET A 1 -2.97 -16.41 -2.79
CA MET A 1 -2.53 -15.55 -3.90
C MET A 1 -1.89 -16.42 -4.95
N PRO A 2 -2.05 -16.07 -6.23
CA PRO A 2 -1.34 -16.72 -7.31
C PRO A 2 0.17 -16.53 -7.16
N LEU A 3 0.94 -17.48 -7.67
CA LEU A 3 2.39 -17.40 -7.77
C LEU A 3 2.79 -16.48 -8.94
N PRO A 4 3.97 -15.85 -8.89
CA PRO A 4 4.40 -14.93 -9.94
C PRO A 4 4.50 -15.52 -11.34
N HIS A 5 4.61 -16.84 -11.47
CA HIS A 5 4.68 -17.52 -12.76
C HIS A 5 3.32 -18.00 -13.28
N GLU A 6 2.28 -17.94 -12.44
CA GLU A 6 0.90 -18.31 -12.81
C GLU A 6 0.18 -17.15 -13.51
N VAL A 7 0.57 -15.89 -13.27
CA VAL A 7 -0.08 -14.73 -13.86
C VAL A 7 0.94 -13.88 -14.62
N LEU A 8 0.70 -13.67 -15.91
CA LEU A 8 1.44 -12.73 -16.74
C LEU A 8 0.51 -11.58 -17.15
N ILE A 9 0.86 -10.35 -16.76
CA ILE A 9 0.15 -9.13 -17.14
C ILE A 9 0.84 -8.57 -18.38
N CYS A 10 0.12 -8.54 -19.50
CA CYS A 10 0.61 -8.03 -20.76
C CYS A 10 0.61 -6.49 -20.78
N SER A 11 1.64 -5.96 -21.45
CA SER A 11 1.83 -4.54 -21.75
C SER A 11 2.47 -4.41 -23.14
N GLU A 12 2.59 -3.19 -23.65
CA GLU A 12 3.29 -2.95 -24.92
C GLU A 12 4.79 -3.33 -24.89
N GLN A 13 5.36 -3.46 -23.68
CA GLN A 13 6.75 -3.86 -23.48
C GLN A 13 6.93 -5.38 -23.38
N THR A 14 5.83 -6.14 -23.28
CA THR A 14 5.90 -7.60 -23.11
C THR A 14 6.53 -8.26 -24.33
N THR A 15 7.52 -9.11 -24.09
CA THR A 15 8.28 -9.76 -25.17
C THR A 15 7.70 -11.12 -25.54
N PHE A 16 8.07 -11.63 -26.73
CA PHE A 16 7.69 -12.97 -27.13
C PHE A 16 8.29 -14.02 -26.20
N GLU A 17 9.52 -13.82 -25.72
CA GLU A 17 10.20 -14.75 -24.82
C GLU A 17 9.44 -14.91 -23.50
N GLU A 18 8.91 -13.83 -22.93
CA GLU A 18 8.10 -13.89 -21.70
C GLU A 18 6.84 -14.75 -21.90
N ILE A 19 6.16 -14.56 -23.03
CA ILE A 19 4.95 -15.32 -23.37
C ILE A 19 5.28 -16.79 -23.68
N ASP A 20 6.36 -17.06 -24.41
CA ASP A 20 6.78 -18.43 -24.73
C ASP A 20 7.17 -19.22 -23.47
N ILE A 21 7.87 -18.58 -22.52
CA ILE A 21 8.15 -19.15 -21.20
C ILE A 21 6.85 -19.42 -20.45
N PHE A 22 5.88 -18.51 -20.51
CA PHE A 22 4.57 -18.69 -19.89
C PHE A 22 3.81 -19.88 -20.50
N TRP A 23 3.84 -20.07 -21.82
CA TRP A 23 3.29 -21.26 -22.49
C TRP A 23 3.96 -22.55 -22.03
N ARG A 24 5.28 -22.59 -21.97
CA ARG A 24 5.99 -23.79 -21.49
C ARG A 24 5.60 -24.14 -20.06
N ARG A 25 5.48 -23.16 -19.17
CA ARG A 25 5.06 -23.38 -17.78
C ARG A 25 3.62 -23.87 -17.68
N SER A 26 2.70 -23.23 -18.40
CA SER A 26 1.28 -23.57 -18.36
C SER A 26 0.92 -24.88 -19.07
N LEU A 27 1.70 -25.27 -20.09
CA LEU A 27 1.35 -26.38 -20.98
C LEU A 27 2.25 -27.61 -20.86
N MET A 28 3.53 -27.45 -20.51
CA MET A 28 4.51 -28.56 -20.55
C MET A 28 4.90 -29.06 -19.16
N ALA A 29 4.61 -28.28 -18.11
CA ALA A 29 4.90 -28.64 -16.73
C ALA A 29 3.70 -28.34 -15.81
N PRO A 30 2.47 -28.81 -16.14
CA PRO A 30 1.34 -28.54 -15.28
C PRO A 30 1.55 -29.25 -13.93
N SER A 31 1.53 -28.49 -12.85
CA SER A 31 1.04 -29.06 -11.60
C SER A 31 -0.49 -29.19 -11.77
N CYS A 32 -1.09 -30.28 -11.28
CA CYS A 32 -2.49 -30.63 -11.58
C CYS A 32 -3.52 -29.64 -10.98
N SER A 33 -3.08 -28.58 -10.30
CA SER A 33 -3.92 -27.65 -9.53
C SER A 33 -3.81 -26.18 -9.92
N ASP A 34 -2.90 -25.80 -10.82
CA ASP A 34 -2.55 -24.38 -11.00
C ASP A 34 -3.28 -23.76 -12.20
N ILE A 35 -3.93 -22.63 -11.95
CA ILE A 35 -4.57 -21.81 -12.97
C ILE A 35 -3.54 -20.81 -13.49
N PHE A 36 -3.27 -20.87 -14.79
CA PHE A 36 -2.43 -19.90 -15.49
C PHE A 36 -3.30 -18.82 -16.14
N CYS A 37 -2.97 -17.55 -15.90
CA CYS A 37 -3.70 -16.41 -16.44
C CYS A 37 -2.78 -15.47 -17.23
N LEU A 38 -3.07 -15.28 -18.51
CA LEU A 38 -2.51 -14.22 -19.33
C LEU A 38 -3.52 -13.07 -19.40
N ALA A 39 -3.22 -11.96 -18.74
CA ALA A 39 -4.15 -10.83 -18.62
C ALA A 39 -3.77 -9.65 -19.52
N PHE A 40 -4.76 -8.89 -19.96
CA PHE A 40 -4.62 -7.71 -20.84
C PHE A 40 -3.97 -8.01 -22.19
N ILE A 41 -4.39 -9.12 -22.83
CA ILE A 41 -3.81 -9.59 -24.10
C ILE A 41 -3.93 -8.57 -25.25
N GLU A 42 -4.85 -7.61 -25.14
CA GLU A 42 -5.01 -6.48 -26.04
C GLU A 42 -3.82 -5.52 -26.06
N ASN A 43 -3.01 -5.49 -24.99
CA ASN A 43 -1.86 -4.58 -24.90
C ASN A 43 -0.62 -5.13 -25.62
N LEU A 44 -0.70 -6.34 -26.20
CA LEU A 44 0.42 -6.92 -26.95
C LEU A 44 0.54 -6.27 -28.33
N LYS A 45 1.78 -5.98 -28.73
CA LYS A 45 2.09 -5.60 -30.11
C LYS A 45 1.64 -6.70 -31.08
N TYR A 46 1.18 -6.29 -32.26
CA TYR A 46 0.59 -7.19 -33.25
C TYR A 46 1.52 -8.35 -33.63
N ASP A 47 2.80 -8.08 -33.90
CA ASP A 47 3.79 -9.10 -34.27
C ASP A 47 4.02 -10.10 -33.13
N ILE A 48 4.08 -9.62 -31.88
CA ILE A 48 4.20 -10.44 -30.68
C ILE A 48 2.95 -11.30 -30.51
N ALA A 49 1.75 -10.74 -30.68
CA ALA A 49 0.50 -11.48 -30.59
C ALA A 49 0.41 -12.61 -31.63
N VAL A 50 0.78 -12.34 -32.89
CA VAL A 50 0.81 -13.33 -33.98
C VAL A 50 1.75 -14.49 -33.66
N ARG A 51 2.98 -14.18 -33.25
CA ARG A 51 3.98 -15.18 -32.87
C ARG A 51 3.50 -16.00 -31.67
N SER A 52 2.93 -15.35 -30.67
CA SER A 52 2.43 -15.99 -29.45
C SER A 52 1.28 -16.97 -29.72
N VAL A 53 0.33 -16.61 -30.58
CA VAL A 53 -0.76 -17.52 -31.00
C VAL A 53 -0.20 -18.70 -31.79
N THR A 54 0.77 -18.46 -32.66
CA THR A 54 1.40 -19.52 -33.46
C THR A 54 2.15 -20.51 -32.56
N SER A 55 2.94 -19.99 -31.60
CA SER A 55 3.65 -20.83 -30.62
C SER A 55 2.67 -21.62 -29.75
N LEU A 56 1.59 -21.00 -29.27
CA LEU A 56 0.53 -21.67 -28.52
C LEU A 56 -0.07 -22.84 -29.29
N LYS A 57 -0.45 -22.63 -30.57
CA LYS A 57 -0.98 -23.71 -31.43
C LYS A 57 0.02 -24.86 -31.59
N ASN A 58 1.30 -24.54 -31.73
CA ASN A 58 2.35 -25.55 -31.83
C ASN A 58 2.44 -26.37 -30.54
N TYR A 59 2.49 -25.72 -29.37
CA TYR A 59 2.52 -26.43 -28.09
C TYR A 59 1.29 -27.32 -27.89
N LEU A 60 0.08 -26.83 -28.24
CA LEU A 60 -1.14 -27.61 -28.13
C LEU A 60 -1.12 -28.90 -28.98
N ASN A 61 -0.34 -28.96 -30.07
CA ASN A 61 -0.19 -30.18 -30.87
C ASN A 61 0.65 -31.26 -30.17
N PHE A 62 1.48 -30.89 -29.20
CA PHE A 62 2.35 -31.81 -28.45
C PHE A 62 1.74 -32.26 -27.11
N ILE A 63 0.61 -31.68 -26.71
CA ILE A 63 -0.04 -32.02 -25.44
C ILE A 63 -0.88 -33.28 -25.59
N GLU A 64 -0.76 -34.18 -24.61
CA GLU A 64 -1.62 -35.37 -24.53
C GLU A 64 -3.07 -34.96 -24.29
N LYS A 65 -4.02 -35.60 -24.98
CA LYS A 65 -5.47 -35.29 -24.87
C LYS A 65 -6.04 -35.46 -23.45
N THR A 66 -5.35 -36.21 -22.59
CA THR A 66 -5.71 -36.49 -21.20
C THR A 66 -5.24 -35.41 -20.22
N GLN A 67 -4.41 -34.47 -20.68
CA GLN A 67 -3.85 -33.44 -19.82
C GLN A 67 -4.89 -32.34 -19.53
N PHE A 68 -5.18 -32.11 -18.25
CA PHE A 68 -6.09 -31.05 -17.83
C PHE A 68 -5.35 -29.70 -17.83
N LEU A 69 -5.75 -28.79 -18.73
CA LEU A 69 -5.15 -27.46 -18.86
C LEU A 69 -6.06 -26.40 -18.25
N GLN A 70 -5.54 -25.63 -17.31
CA GLN A 70 -6.23 -24.49 -16.71
C GLN A 70 -5.58 -23.18 -17.18
N LEU A 71 -5.73 -22.87 -18.46
CA LEU A 71 -5.23 -21.63 -19.05
C LEU A 71 -6.36 -20.64 -19.33
N VAL A 72 -6.24 -19.44 -18.77
CA VAL A 72 -7.19 -18.34 -18.89
C VAL A 72 -6.50 -17.17 -19.60
N LEU A 73 -7.18 -16.61 -20.61
CA LEU A 73 -6.74 -15.39 -21.29
C LEU A 73 -7.80 -14.33 -21.05
N LEU A 74 -7.41 -13.17 -20.53
CA LEU A 74 -8.30 -12.05 -20.25
C LEU A 74 -8.03 -10.91 -21.23
N CYS A 75 -9.10 -10.41 -21.83
CA CYS A 75 -9.13 -9.26 -22.72
C CYS A 75 -10.20 -8.29 -22.24
N SER A 76 -9.93 -6.99 -22.28
CA SER A 76 -10.99 -5.98 -22.14
C SER A 76 -12.06 -6.18 -23.21
N SER A 77 -13.33 -6.09 -22.83
CA SER A 77 -14.46 -6.16 -23.76
C SER A 77 -14.47 -5.00 -24.76
N GLU A 78 -13.89 -3.85 -24.40
CA GLU A 78 -13.82 -2.68 -25.27
C GLU A 78 -12.79 -2.87 -26.39
N SER A 79 -11.77 -3.69 -26.14
CA SER A 79 -10.63 -3.91 -27.04
C SER A 79 -10.66 -5.29 -27.71
N GLU A 80 -11.78 -6.03 -27.61
CA GLU A 80 -11.87 -7.39 -28.14
C GLU A 80 -11.61 -7.43 -29.66
N ASN A 81 -12.15 -6.44 -30.38
CA ASN A 81 -12.03 -6.36 -31.84
C ASN A 81 -10.65 -5.85 -32.30
N SER A 82 -9.88 -5.16 -31.45
CA SER A 82 -8.54 -4.67 -31.79
C SER A 82 -7.44 -5.67 -31.43
N SER A 83 -7.69 -6.59 -30.50
CA SER A 83 -6.74 -7.64 -30.13
C SER A 83 -6.69 -8.76 -31.16
N TYR A 84 -5.53 -8.92 -31.81
CA TYR A 84 -5.27 -10.06 -32.69
C TYR A 84 -5.42 -11.40 -31.95
N MET A 85 -4.90 -11.49 -30.72
CA MET A 85 -4.94 -12.73 -29.95
C MET A 85 -6.38 -13.11 -29.57
N ALA A 86 -7.21 -12.15 -29.18
CA ALA A 86 -8.63 -12.39 -28.90
C ALA A 86 -9.36 -12.89 -30.17
N THR A 87 -9.14 -12.22 -31.30
CA THR A 87 -9.75 -12.60 -32.59
C THR A 87 -9.32 -14.01 -33.02
N ALA A 88 -8.03 -14.33 -32.94
CA ALA A 88 -7.49 -15.62 -33.37
C ALA A 88 -7.95 -16.79 -32.48
N LEU A 89 -8.38 -16.52 -31.25
CA LEU A 89 -8.83 -17.50 -30.27
C LEU A 89 -10.32 -17.41 -29.97
N VAL A 90 -11.11 -16.69 -30.77
CA VAL A 90 -12.55 -16.45 -30.54
C VAL A 90 -13.36 -17.73 -30.35
N LYS A 91 -12.96 -18.84 -30.98
CA LYS A 91 -13.61 -20.15 -30.82
C LYS A 91 -13.54 -20.71 -29.39
N PHE A 92 -12.62 -20.21 -28.57
CA PHE A 92 -12.45 -20.57 -27.16
C PHE A 92 -13.08 -19.55 -26.20
N LYS A 93 -13.69 -18.48 -26.73
CA LYS A 93 -14.33 -17.45 -25.91
C LYS A 93 -15.37 -18.09 -25.00
N ARG A 94 -15.30 -17.73 -23.72
CA ARG A 94 -16.29 -18.09 -22.71
C ARG A 94 -17.01 -16.83 -22.25
N THR A 95 -18.24 -17.00 -21.80
CA THR A 95 -18.95 -15.93 -21.08
C THR A 95 -18.18 -15.57 -19.81
N SER A 96 -18.07 -14.28 -19.52
CA SER A 96 -17.41 -13.81 -18.30
C SER A 96 -18.04 -14.50 -17.08
N PRO A 97 -17.24 -15.08 -16.16
CA PRO A 97 -17.79 -15.65 -14.94
C PRO A 97 -18.42 -14.54 -14.09
N GLN A 98 -19.37 -14.91 -13.23
CA GLN A 98 -19.85 -13.98 -12.22
C GLN A 98 -18.68 -13.58 -11.32
N LEU A 99 -18.47 -12.27 -11.20
CA LEU A 99 -17.43 -11.72 -10.34
C LEU A 99 -17.82 -11.94 -8.87
N ILE A 100 -16.82 -12.29 -8.07
CA ILE A 100 -16.96 -12.38 -6.63
C ILE A 100 -17.27 -10.97 -6.09
N PRO A 101 -18.23 -10.80 -5.17
CA PRO A 101 -18.48 -9.52 -4.52
C PRO A 101 -17.21 -8.94 -3.87
N ASP A 102 -17.05 -7.62 -3.93
CA ASP A 102 -15.87 -6.92 -3.38
C ASP A 102 -15.65 -7.25 -1.89
N GLN A 103 -16.72 -7.54 -1.14
CA GLN A 103 -16.63 -7.92 0.28
C GLN A 103 -15.97 -9.29 0.49
N ASP A 104 -16.33 -10.29 -0.30
CA ASP A 104 -15.74 -11.63 -0.22
C ASP A 104 -14.28 -11.60 -0.69
N LEU A 105 -13.98 -10.78 -1.71
CA LEU A 105 -12.62 -10.55 -2.18
C LEU A 105 -11.77 -9.87 -1.10
N LYS A 106 -12.29 -8.83 -0.42
CA LYS A 106 -11.63 -8.20 0.74
C LYS A 106 -11.32 -9.21 1.83
N GLU A 107 -12.27 -10.07 2.19
CA GLU A 107 -12.05 -11.10 3.21
C GLU A 107 -10.97 -12.11 2.78
N PHE A 108 -10.97 -12.53 1.51
CA PHE A 108 -9.94 -13.39 0.97
C PHE A 108 -8.55 -12.74 1.03
N ILE A 109 -8.43 -11.48 0.57
CA ILE A 109 -7.17 -10.72 0.61
C ILE A 109 -6.70 -10.53 2.06
N PHE A 110 -7.61 -10.16 2.96
CA PHE A 110 -7.33 -10.00 4.38
C PHE A 110 -6.76 -11.28 4.99
N LYS A 111 -7.43 -12.43 4.83
CA LYS A 111 -6.95 -13.74 5.34
C LYS A 111 -5.57 -14.10 4.80
N ARG A 112 -5.27 -13.72 3.55
CA ARG A 112 -3.99 -13.98 2.90
C ARG A 112 -2.90 -13.00 3.30
N THR A 113 -3.22 -11.82 3.81
CA THR A 113 -2.23 -10.83 4.25
C THR A 113 -2.00 -10.87 5.76
N SER A 114 -2.97 -11.35 6.54
CA SER A 114 -2.92 -11.47 8.02
C SER A 114 -2.20 -12.74 8.52
N HIS A 115 -1.10 -13.15 7.88
CA HIS A 115 -0.46 -14.47 8.00
C HIS A 115 -0.17 -14.99 9.42
N ILE A 116 -0.07 -14.11 10.43
CA ILE A 116 0.25 -14.49 11.80
C ILE A 116 -0.98 -15.04 12.56
N ARG A 117 -2.21 -14.67 12.19
CA ARG A 117 -3.42 -15.09 12.94
C ARG A 117 -3.82 -16.55 12.71
N ASN A 118 -3.48 -17.15 11.56
CA ASN A 118 -4.10 -18.40 11.09
C ASN A 118 -3.19 -19.63 11.08
N SER A 119 -1.92 -19.50 11.49
CA SER A 119 -1.06 -20.68 11.62
C SER A 119 -1.00 -21.09 13.09
N THR A 120 -1.72 -22.15 13.42
CA THR A 120 -1.66 -22.84 14.73
C THR A 120 -0.30 -23.50 14.98
N ASN A 121 0.64 -23.42 14.02
CA ASN A 121 2.00 -23.96 14.09
C ASN A 121 3.08 -22.88 13.87
N VAL A 122 2.81 -21.60 14.18
CA VAL A 122 3.87 -20.59 14.17
C VAL A 122 4.81 -20.85 15.33
N CYS A 123 6.04 -21.29 15.03
CA CYS A 123 7.14 -21.33 15.99
C CYS A 123 7.20 -19.98 16.74
N PRO A 124 7.17 -19.95 18.08
CA PRO A 124 7.03 -18.73 18.88
C PRO A 124 8.13 -17.66 18.65
N TYR A 125 9.20 -18.01 17.92
CA TYR A 125 10.25 -17.10 17.47
C TYR A 125 9.94 -16.31 16.18
N ILE A 126 8.99 -16.76 15.35
CA ILE A 126 8.64 -16.10 14.07
C ILE A 126 7.85 -14.79 14.25
N PRO A 127 6.92 -14.63 15.21
CA PRO A 127 6.17 -13.38 15.38
C PRO A 127 7.07 -12.19 15.67
N LEU A 128 8.11 -12.37 16.49
CA LEU A 128 9.09 -11.33 16.82
C LEU A 128 9.93 -10.89 15.60
N LYS A 129 10.05 -11.76 14.59
CA LYS A 129 10.85 -11.50 13.39
C LYS A 129 10.06 -10.86 12.25
N SER A 130 8.73 -10.75 12.35
CA SER A 130 7.88 -10.14 11.32
C SER A 130 7.59 -8.67 11.62
N CYS A 131 7.74 -7.79 10.63
CA CYS A 131 7.35 -6.39 10.75
C CYS A 131 5.84 -6.22 10.89
N SER A 132 5.01 -7.19 10.49
CA SER A 132 3.55 -7.10 10.71
C SER A 132 3.16 -7.17 12.20
N ILE A 133 4.08 -7.42 13.13
CA ILE A 133 3.79 -7.42 14.57
C ILE A 133 3.27 -6.05 15.07
N ILE A 134 3.66 -4.94 14.43
CA ILE A 134 3.22 -3.59 14.81
C ILE A 134 1.83 -3.24 14.28
N ASP A 135 1.32 -3.99 13.31
CA ASP A 135 0.01 -3.83 12.72
C ASP A 135 -1.08 -4.44 13.64
N PRO A 136 -2.21 -3.74 13.88
CA PRO A 136 -3.28 -4.24 14.75
C PRO A 136 -3.93 -5.52 14.18
N ASP A 137 -3.99 -5.64 12.86
CA ASP A 137 -4.53 -6.80 12.16
C ASP A 137 -3.51 -7.91 11.93
N LYS A 138 -2.24 -7.65 12.27
CA LYS A 138 -1.09 -8.48 11.92
C LYS A 138 -1.00 -8.72 10.41
N SER A 139 -1.48 -7.76 9.63
CA SER A 139 -1.38 -7.76 8.17
C SER A 139 0.04 -7.44 7.72
N CYS A 140 0.52 -8.12 6.68
CA CYS A 140 1.76 -7.75 5.99
C CYS A 140 1.59 -6.60 4.99
N VAL A 141 0.37 -6.07 4.82
CA VAL A 141 0.06 -4.93 3.94
C VAL A 141 -0.86 -3.95 4.66
N ARG A 142 -0.58 -2.64 4.53
CA ARG A 142 -1.44 -1.56 5.00
C ARG A 142 -1.43 -0.40 4.02
N ILE A 143 -2.62 0.11 3.68
CA ILE A 143 -2.78 1.35 2.91
C ILE A 143 -2.92 2.50 3.91
N VAL A 144 -2.09 3.53 3.79
CA VAL A 144 -2.17 4.77 4.57
C VAL A 144 -2.59 5.87 3.62
N SER A 145 -3.83 6.34 3.76
CA SER A 145 -4.47 7.23 2.79
C SER A 145 -4.96 8.52 3.41
N SER A 146 -5.15 9.56 2.60
CA SER A 146 -5.84 10.79 3.01
C SER A 146 -6.52 11.44 1.81
N ASN A 147 -7.50 12.29 2.06
CA ASN A 147 -8.12 13.07 0.99
C ASN A 147 -7.13 14.09 0.41
N ASN A 148 -6.32 14.73 1.26
CA ASN A 148 -5.41 15.82 0.88
C ASN A 148 -3.97 15.56 1.31
N VAL A 149 -3.03 16.34 0.78
CA VAL A 149 -1.61 16.29 1.17
C VAL A 149 -1.45 16.91 2.57
N GLY A 150 -0.44 16.47 3.33
CA GLY A 150 -0.15 17.06 4.65
C GLY A 150 -0.99 16.56 5.82
N SER A 151 -1.90 15.58 5.62
CA SER A 151 -2.75 15.04 6.69
C SER A 151 -2.05 14.06 7.65
N GLY A 152 -0.70 13.96 7.65
CA GLY A 152 0.04 13.10 8.59
C GLY A 152 0.28 11.65 8.15
N LYS A 153 0.17 11.35 6.85
CA LYS A 153 0.45 10.00 6.30
C LYS A 153 1.87 9.54 6.59
N SER A 154 2.89 10.29 6.18
CA SER A 154 4.30 9.94 6.42
C SER A 154 4.64 9.91 7.91
N LEU A 155 4.02 10.77 8.73
CA LEU A 155 4.13 10.72 10.20
C LEU A 155 3.63 9.38 10.75
N THR A 156 2.48 8.90 10.26
CA THR A 156 1.94 7.58 10.63
C THR A 156 2.94 6.46 10.33
N VAL A 157 3.56 6.48 9.15
CA VAL A 157 4.60 5.50 8.78
C VAL A 157 5.83 5.63 9.68
N SER A 158 6.27 6.85 9.99
CA SER A 158 7.39 7.09 10.90
C SER A 158 7.12 6.52 12.30
N ARG A 159 5.92 6.72 12.86
CA ARG A 159 5.52 6.14 14.15
C ARG A 159 5.47 4.62 14.11
N LEU A 160 5.08 4.01 12.99
CA LEU A 160 5.16 2.55 12.82
C LEU A 160 6.61 2.06 12.88
N VAL A 161 7.54 2.74 12.21
CA VAL A 161 8.97 2.40 12.23
C VAL A 161 9.53 2.52 13.64
N SER A 162 9.26 3.63 14.34
CA SER A 162 9.67 3.85 15.74
C SER A 162 9.12 2.77 16.67
N LYS A 163 7.84 2.42 16.52
CA LYS A 163 7.19 1.34 17.29
C LYS A 163 7.88 -0.01 17.07
N PHE A 164 8.27 -0.33 15.83
CA PHE A 164 8.98 -1.57 15.53
C PHE A 164 10.37 -1.60 16.17
N ILE A 165 11.14 -0.51 16.03
CA ILE A 165 12.47 -0.38 16.65
C ILE A 165 12.37 -0.54 18.17
N ALA A 166 11.40 0.11 18.82
CA ALA A 166 11.20 0.02 20.26
C ALA A 166 10.86 -1.40 20.73
N LEU A 167 10.08 -2.15 19.95
CA LEU A 167 9.69 -3.52 20.28
C LEU A 167 10.80 -4.55 20.06
N THR A 168 11.67 -4.32 19.08
CA THR A 168 12.65 -5.33 18.61
C THR A 168 14.09 -5.03 19.00
N HIS A 169 14.37 -3.81 19.45
CA HIS A 169 15.71 -3.33 19.79
C HIS A 169 16.73 -3.58 18.66
N VAL A 170 16.32 -3.35 17.40
CA VAL A 170 17.20 -3.53 16.23
C VAL A 170 18.43 -2.64 16.35
N ALA A 171 19.61 -3.24 16.14
CA ALA A 171 20.90 -2.58 16.28
C ALA A 171 21.14 -1.42 15.29
N ASN A 172 20.53 -1.51 14.09
CA ASN A 172 20.62 -0.46 13.08
C ASN A 172 19.21 0.03 12.66
N PRO A 173 18.69 1.10 13.27
CA PRO A 173 17.39 1.67 12.93
C PRO A 173 17.21 2.02 11.45
N ASN A 174 18.29 2.43 10.77
CA ASN A 174 18.25 2.89 9.39
C ASN A 174 18.00 1.76 8.38
N SER A 175 18.15 0.50 8.79
CA SER A 175 17.89 -0.66 7.92
C SER A 175 16.49 -1.26 8.08
N VAL A 176 15.71 -0.76 9.04
CA VAL A 176 14.34 -1.25 9.31
C VAL A 176 13.37 -0.85 8.22
N CYS A 177 13.49 0.36 7.70
CA CYS A 177 12.60 0.92 6.70
C CYS A 177 13.34 1.19 5.39
N THR A 178 12.71 0.89 4.27
CA THR A 178 13.16 1.40 2.97
C THR A 178 12.00 2.07 2.28
N VAL A 179 12.23 3.33 1.96
CA VAL A 179 11.30 4.17 1.23
C VAL A 179 11.52 3.98 -0.27
N VAL A 180 10.42 3.76 -0.98
CA VAL A 180 10.33 3.63 -2.43
C VAL A 180 9.31 4.64 -2.93
N THR A 181 9.78 5.70 -3.57
CA THR A 181 8.90 6.70 -4.19
C THR A 181 8.47 6.21 -5.57
N ILE A 182 7.16 6.14 -5.79
CA ILE A 182 6.53 5.79 -7.06
C ILE A 182 5.94 7.06 -7.66
N SER A 183 6.66 7.65 -8.60
CA SER A 183 6.22 8.82 -9.39
C SER A 183 5.67 8.40 -10.75
N GLU A 184 5.04 9.33 -11.46
CA GLU A 184 4.61 9.16 -12.85
C GLU A 184 5.83 8.84 -13.73
N SER A 185 6.04 7.56 -13.99
CA SER A 185 7.03 7.07 -14.93
C SER A 185 6.65 5.64 -15.31
N GLU A 186 6.89 5.30 -16.57
CA GLU A 186 6.62 3.95 -17.11
C GLU A 186 7.38 2.85 -16.34
N ASP A 187 8.48 3.21 -15.67
CA ASP A 187 9.42 2.29 -15.04
C ASP A 187 9.22 2.11 -13.52
N CYS A 188 7.99 2.24 -13.01
CA CYS A 188 7.71 2.09 -11.58
C CYS A 188 8.20 0.75 -10.99
N GLU A 189 7.99 -0.37 -11.71
CA GLU A 189 8.48 -1.70 -11.31
C GLU A 189 10.02 -1.75 -11.23
N HIS A 190 10.70 -1.26 -12.25
CA HIS A 190 12.17 -1.24 -12.29
C HIS A 190 12.77 -0.44 -11.13
N LYS A 191 12.24 0.77 -10.89
CA LYS A 191 12.69 1.66 -9.81
C LYS A 191 12.48 1.00 -8.45
N ALA A 192 11.30 0.43 -8.23
CA ALA A 192 10.98 -0.29 -7.00
C ALA A 192 11.91 -1.49 -6.80
N ALA A 193 11.99 -2.39 -7.77
CA ALA A 193 12.84 -3.58 -7.70
C ALA A 193 14.31 -3.21 -7.42
N THR A 194 14.88 -2.26 -8.16
CA THR A 194 16.25 -1.80 -7.98
C THR A 194 16.50 -1.25 -6.57
N LYS A 195 15.58 -0.42 -6.05
CA LYS A 195 15.69 0.15 -4.71
C LYS A 195 15.59 -0.91 -3.62
N LEU A 196 14.65 -1.85 -3.77
CA LEU A 196 14.39 -2.91 -2.80
C LEU A 196 15.57 -3.91 -2.75
N ILE A 197 16.11 -4.31 -3.90
CA ILE A 197 17.27 -5.21 -4.04
C ILE A 197 18.55 -4.54 -3.55
N GLY A 198 18.77 -3.28 -3.91
CA GLY A 198 19.96 -2.51 -3.52
C GLY A 198 20.01 -2.13 -2.05
N SER A 199 18.96 -2.40 -1.27
CA SER A 199 18.89 -2.13 0.16
C SER A 199 18.84 -3.45 0.95
N PRO A 200 19.95 -4.21 1.01
CA PRO A 200 19.98 -5.52 1.67
C PRO A 200 19.68 -5.39 3.16
N LEU A 201 19.00 -6.40 3.71
CA LEU A 201 18.73 -6.50 5.13
C LEU A 201 20.07 -6.53 5.89
N SER A 202 20.19 -5.72 6.95
CA SER A 202 21.29 -5.91 7.91
C SER A 202 21.19 -7.30 8.51
N SER A 203 22.32 -7.96 8.73
CA SER A 203 22.41 -9.29 9.34
C SER A 203 21.69 -9.28 10.70
N GLY A 204 20.48 -9.80 10.69
CA GLY A 204 19.52 -9.73 11.78
C GLY A 204 18.22 -10.27 11.21
N ASP A 205 17.70 -11.31 11.84
CA ASP A 205 16.71 -12.24 11.27
C ASP A 205 15.29 -11.64 11.08
N TYR A 206 15.16 -10.31 11.07
CA TYR A 206 13.91 -9.55 10.99
C TYR A 206 13.52 -9.24 9.54
N GLY A 207 12.21 -9.06 9.30
CA GLY A 207 11.71 -8.52 8.05
C GLY A 207 12.01 -7.03 7.88
N ARG A 208 11.58 -6.46 6.76
CA ARG A 208 11.68 -5.01 6.47
C ARG A 208 10.33 -4.34 6.39
N ILE A 209 10.26 -3.09 6.83
CA ILE A 209 9.19 -2.17 6.46
C ILE A 209 9.53 -1.59 5.07
N CYS A 210 8.65 -1.82 4.10
CA CYS A 210 8.76 -1.22 2.76
C CYS A 210 7.70 -0.15 2.64
N HIS A 211 8.11 1.11 2.75
CA HIS A 211 7.24 2.27 2.58
C HIS A 211 7.21 2.65 1.11
N PHE A 212 6.06 2.51 0.47
CA PHE A 212 5.82 2.95 -0.89
C PHE A 212 5.09 4.29 -0.85
N ASP A 213 5.78 5.35 -1.23
CA ASP A 213 5.20 6.69 -1.36
C ASP A 213 4.69 6.87 -2.80
N ILE A 214 3.37 6.73 -2.98
CA ILE A 214 2.74 6.71 -4.29
C ILE A 214 2.20 8.11 -4.62
N THR A 215 2.90 8.77 -5.54
CA THR A 215 2.49 10.06 -6.12
C THR A 215 1.94 9.90 -7.53
N ALA A 216 2.24 8.78 -8.19
CA ALA A 216 1.70 8.44 -9.51
C ALA A 216 0.17 8.38 -9.52
N THR A 217 -0.45 8.86 -10.60
CA THR A 217 -1.91 8.97 -10.74
C THR A 217 -2.49 8.14 -11.90
N SER A 218 -1.66 7.73 -12.87
CA SER A 218 -2.09 6.96 -14.04
C SER A 218 -2.26 5.46 -13.76
N CYS A 219 -3.37 4.88 -14.22
CA CYS A 219 -3.66 3.44 -14.15
C CYS A 219 -2.72 2.56 -14.95
N GLU A 220 -2.25 3.06 -16.10
CA GLU A 220 -1.68 2.24 -17.18
C GLU A 220 -0.51 1.37 -16.69
N HIS A 221 0.35 1.94 -15.85
CA HIS A 221 1.50 1.25 -15.28
C HIS A 221 1.33 0.93 -13.79
N LEU A 222 0.50 1.70 -13.08
CA LEU A 222 0.38 1.58 -11.63
C LEU A 222 -0.42 0.34 -11.21
N ILE A 223 -1.53 0.01 -11.88
CA ILE A 223 -2.31 -1.19 -11.55
C ILE A 223 -1.50 -2.49 -11.77
N PRO A 224 -0.84 -2.69 -12.93
CA PRO A 224 0.05 -3.84 -13.12
C PRO A 224 1.13 -3.94 -12.05
N PHE A 225 1.77 -2.82 -11.71
CA PHE A 225 2.79 -2.77 -10.67
C PHE A 225 2.23 -3.14 -9.30
N LEU A 226 1.10 -2.55 -8.89
CA LEU A 226 0.46 -2.83 -7.61
C LEU A 226 0.00 -4.29 -7.51
N PHE A 227 -0.50 -4.87 -8.61
CA PHE A 227 -0.83 -6.29 -8.66
C PHE A 227 0.41 -7.17 -8.43
N LYS A 228 1.51 -6.89 -9.14
CA LYS A 228 2.78 -7.63 -8.96
C LYS A 228 3.33 -7.47 -7.53
N LEU A 229 3.25 -6.27 -6.97
CA LEU A 229 3.72 -5.97 -5.62
C LEU A 229 2.89 -6.66 -4.53
N LEU A 230 1.56 -6.52 -4.56
CA LEU A 230 0.67 -6.90 -3.46
C LEU A 230 0.07 -8.30 -3.61
N ILE A 231 -0.13 -8.79 -4.83
CA ILE A 231 -0.75 -10.09 -5.10
C ILE A 231 0.31 -11.15 -5.33
N THR A 232 1.18 -10.98 -6.33
CA THR A 232 2.20 -12.00 -6.63
C THR A 232 3.42 -11.91 -5.71
N GLY A 233 3.69 -10.72 -5.14
CA GLY A 233 4.80 -10.49 -4.24
C GLY A 233 6.17 -10.57 -4.93
N MET A 234 6.23 -10.25 -6.24
CA MET A 234 7.46 -10.32 -7.02
C MET A 234 7.55 -9.13 -7.98
N LEU A 235 8.73 -8.50 -8.01
CA LEU A 235 9.06 -7.45 -8.97
C LEU A 235 10.35 -7.85 -9.70
N CYS A 236 10.45 -7.51 -10.98
CA CYS A 236 11.65 -7.74 -11.78
C CYS A 236 12.18 -6.40 -12.29
N ASP A 237 13.48 -6.15 -12.11
CA ASP A 237 14.10 -5.01 -12.77
C ASP A 237 14.47 -5.33 -14.22
N LYS A 238 14.94 -4.30 -14.93
CA LYS A 238 15.32 -4.39 -16.36
C LYS A 238 16.60 -5.21 -16.58
N ASN A 239 17.35 -5.49 -15.52
CA ASN A 239 18.54 -6.34 -15.55
C ASN A 239 18.20 -7.81 -15.26
N GLY A 240 16.92 -8.16 -15.11
CA GLY A 240 16.47 -9.51 -14.76
C GLY A 240 16.66 -9.87 -13.29
N ARG A 241 17.00 -8.90 -12.42
CA ARG A 241 17.10 -9.14 -10.98
C ARG A 241 15.70 -9.16 -10.39
N ILE A 242 15.43 -10.18 -9.59
CA ILE A 242 14.11 -10.43 -9.02
C ILE A 242 14.11 -10.06 -7.54
N TRP A 243 13.19 -9.19 -7.15
CA TRP A 243 12.82 -8.98 -5.75
C TRP A 243 11.61 -9.85 -5.41
N ARG A 244 11.68 -10.60 -4.31
CA ARG A 244 10.54 -11.35 -3.76
C ARG A 244 10.19 -10.84 -2.38
N CYS A 245 8.92 -10.56 -2.16
CA CYS A 245 8.41 -10.12 -0.88
C CYS A 245 8.49 -11.27 0.14
N SER A 246 9.21 -11.05 1.24
CA SER A 246 9.24 -11.98 2.36
C SER A 246 7.95 -11.88 3.17
N LYS A 247 7.45 -13.00 3.70
CA LYS A 247 6.31 -13.02 4.62
C LYS A 247 6.56 -12.26 5.94
N ARG A 248 7.83 -11.93 6.24
CA ARG A 248 8.22 -11.12 7.40
C ARG A 248 8.15 -9.61 7.10
N ASN A 249 8.06 -9.22 5.83
CA ASN A 249 8.02 -7.81 5.45
C ASN A 249 6.65 -7.20 5.76
N TYR A 250 6.65 -5.88 5.92
CA TYR A 250 5.44 -5.09 6.06
C TYR A 250 5.42 -4.02 4.97
N LEU A 251 4.49 -4.14 4.03
CA LEU A 251 4.31 -3.21 2.92
C LEU A 251 3.34 -2.11 3.37
N VAL A 252 3.81 -0.88 3.41
CA VAL A 252 3.00 0.29 3.80
C VAL A 252 2.91 1.20 2.58
N LEU A 253 1.71 1.33 2.02
CA LEU A 253 1.47 2.16 0.83
C LEU A 253 0.87 3.48 1.26
N GLU A 254 1.62 4.56 1.09
CA GLU A 254 1.16 5.92 1.31
C GLU A 254 0.53 6.47 0.01
N ILE A 255 -0.70 6.96 0.10
CA ILE A 255 -1.43 7.47 -1.08
C ILE A 255 -2.33 8.66 -0.74
N THR A 256 -2.45 9.62 -1.66
CA THR A 256 -3.42 10.72 -1.56
C THR A 256 -4.60 10.42 -2.48
N LEU A 257 -5.80 10.25 -1.94
CA LEU A 257 -6.96 9.70 -2.66
C LEU A 257 -7.48 10.62 -3.78
N SER A 258 -7.44 11.94 -3.56
CA SER A 258 -7.98 12.93 -4.52
C SER A 258 -7.24 12.98 -5.86
N SER A 259 -6.00 12.48 -5.90
CA SER A 259 -5.20 12.43 -7.13
C SER A 259 -5.31 11.10 -7.88
N GLN A 260 -6.10 10.14 -7.40
CA GLN A 260 -6.11 8.78 -7.93
C GLN A 260 -7.33 8.49 -8.78
N SER A 261 -7.15 7.64 -9.77
CA SER A 261 -8.24 7.13 -10.58
C SER A 261 -9.19 6.22 -9.78
N PRO A 262 -10.46 6.09 -10.20
CA PRO A 262 -11.41 5.15 -9.59
C PRO A 262 -10.91 3.71 -9.55
N GLU A 263 -10.16 3.25 -10.55
CA GLU A 263 -9.65 1.88 -10.64
C GLU A 263 -8.58 1.61 -9.59
N ILE A 264 -7.65 2.56 -9.37
CA ILE A 264 -6.63 2.46 -8.32
C ILE A 264 -7.30 2.44 -6.95
N LEU A 265 -8.26 3.34 -6.74
CA LEU A 265 -9.03 3.40 -5.49
C LEU A 265 -9.78 2.09 -5.23
N ARG A 266 -10.45 1.53 -6.23
CA ARG A 266 -11.15 0.25 -6.10
C ARG A 266 -10.19 -0.89 -5.77
N PHE A 267 -9.05 -0.98 -6.45
CA PHE A 267 -8.04 -2.00 -6.20
C PHE A 267 -7.47 -1.91 -4.77
N LEU A 268 -7.09 -0.71 -4.33
CA LEU A 268 -6.52 -0.51 -3.00
C LEU A 268 -7.54 -0.70 -1.88
N SER A 269 -8.84 -0.46 -2.15
CA SER A 269 -9.92 -0.72 -1.19
C SER A 269 -10.07 -2.19 -0.80
N LEU A 270 -9.41 -3.11 -1.53
CA LEU A 270 -9.38 -4.54 -1.22
C LEU A 270 -8.45 -4.87 -0.04
N PHE A 271 -7.58 -3.94 0.35
CA PHE A 271 -6.56 -4.15 1.39
C PHE A 271 -6.92 -3.42 2.69
N PRO A 272 -6.34 -3.83 3.83
CA PRO A 272 -6.51 -3.11 5.09
C PRO A 272 -6.00 -1.67 4.95
N ASP A 273 -6.81 -0.70 5.35
CA ASP A 273 -6.48 0.72 5.22
C ASP A 273 -6.53 1.47 6.55
N TRP A 274 -5.84 2.60 6.57
CA TRP A 274 -5.99 3.69 7.53
C TRP A 274 -6.18 4.98 6.76
N LYS A 275 -7.20 5.72 7.15
CA LYS A 275 -7.48 7.05 6.60
C LYS A 275 -7.01 8.11 7.60
N CYS A 276 -6.00 8.87 7.22
CA CYS A 276 -5.60 10.08 7.89
C CYS A 276 -6.59 11.20 7.55
N LEU A 277 -7.24 11.72 8.60
CA LEU A 277 -8.23 12.78 8.51
C LEU A 277 -7.59 14.13 8.80
N GLU A 278 -8.15 15.19 8.22
CA GLU A 278 -7.77 16.55 8.56
C GLU A 278 -8.29 16.97 9.94
N PRO A 279 -7.64 17.96 10.60
CA PRO A 279 -8.08 18.47 11.90
C PRO A 279 -9.57 18.80 11.99
N ASN A 280 -10.13 19.47 10.96
CA ASN A 280 -11.55 19.83 10.94
C ASN A 280 -12.46 18.60 10.81
N GLU A 281 -12.08 17.63 9.96
CA GLU A 281 -12.81 16.37 9.83
C GLU A 281 -12.83 15.60 11.17
N VAL A 282 -11.70 15.59 11.88
CA VAL A 282 -11.59 14.99 13.22
C VAL A 282 -12.47 15.72 14.22
N ILE A 283 -12.43 17.05 14.26
CA ILE A 283 -13.26 17.85 15.18
C ILE A 283 -14.75 17.61 14.91
N ASP A 284 -15.18 17.66 13.65
CA ASP A 284 -16.59 17.49 13.29
C ASP A 284 -17.08 16.07 13.55
N TYR A 285 -16.23 15.06 13.30
CA TYR A 285 -16.49 13.69 13.70
C TYR A 285 -16.73 13.56 15.20
N MET A 286 -15.86 14.18 16.01
CA MET A 286 -15.96 14.13 17.47
C MET A 286 -17.17 14.88 18.02
N LYS A 287 -17.57 16.00 17.43
CA LYS A 287 -18.81 16.73 17.78
C LYS A 287 -20.06 15.87 17.55
N LEU A 288 -20.06 15.06 16.48
CA LEU A 288 -21.23 14.26 16.11
C LEU A 288 -21.37 12.98 16.95
N HIS A 289 -20.27 12.34 17.30
CA HIS A 289 -20.30 11.02 17.97
C HIS A 289 -20.06 11.09 19.48
N ASN A 290 -19.51 12.21 20.02
CA ASN A 290 -19.16 12.41 21.43
C ASN A 290 -18.30 11.30 22.08
N ALA A 291 -17.74 10.40 21.27
CA ALA A 291 -16.88 9.30 21.65
C ALA A 291 -16.11 8.79 20.43
N LEU A 292 -14.94 8.21 20.68
CA LEU A 292 -14.22 7.42 19.69
C LEU A 292 -14.88 6.04 19.59
N PRO A 293 -15.15 5.51 18.39
CA PRO A 293 -15.59 4.13 18.24
C PRO A 293 -14.58 3.19 18.87
N SER A 294 -15.06 2.14 19.52
CA SER A 294 -14.22 1.13 20.20
C SER A 294 -13.23 0.45 19.25
N ASN A 295 -13.55 0.44 17.95
CA ASN A 295 -12.81 -0.15 16.84
C ASN A 295 -12.04 0.88 16.00
N CYS A 296 -12.10 2.17 16.32
CA CYS A 296 -11.41 3.21 15.56
C CYS A 296 -10.19 3.70 16.34
N GLN A 297 -9.00 3.41 15.82
CA GLN A 297 -7.75 4.01 16.31
C GLN A 297 -7.60 5.43 15.74
N ILE A 298 -8.56 6.32 15.99
CA ILE A 298 -8.38 7.73 15.64
C ILE A 298 -7.30 8.29 16.57
N SER A 299 -6.11 8.48 16.02
CA SER A 299 -5.11 9.33 16.66
C SER A 299 -5.54 10.78 16.43
N LEU A 300 -6.24 11.37 17.41
CA LEU A 300 -6.74 12.75 17.33
C LEU A 300 -5.61 13.76 17.11
N ILE A 301 -4.51 13.55 17.82
CA ILE A 301 -3.29 14.31 17.71
C ILE A 301 -2.13 13.39 18.12
N ASP A 302 -0.98 13.59 17.49
CA ASP A 302 0.23 12.85 17.83
C ASP A 302 0.83 13.40 19.14
N GLU A 303 0.93 12.54 20.16
CA GLU A 303 1.38 12.95 21.50
C GLU A 303 2.85 13.38 21.51
N GLU A 304 3.70 12.73 20.70
CA GLU A 304 5.12 13.06 20.58
C GLU A 304 5.30 14.43 19.92
N GLU A 305 4.55 14.73 18.85
CA GLU A 305 4.54 16.06 18.21
C GLU A 305 4.08 17.13 19.20
N VAL A 306 3.01 16.88 19.97
CA VAL A 306 2.53 17.86 20.95
C VAL A 306 3.56 18.08 22.04
N GLN A 307 4.30 17.05 22.46
CA GLN A 307 5.34 17.16 23.48
C GLN A 307 6.62 17.85 22.97
N SER A 308 6.75 18.08 21.66
CA SER A 308 7.90 18.80 21.10
C SER A 308 8.02 20.23 21.70
N PRO A 309 9.24 20.75 21.88
CA PRO A 309 9.45 22.11 22.40
C PRO A 309 8.73 23.18 21.57
N GLU A 310 8.70 23.02 20.25
CA GLU A 310 8.06 23.92 19.29
C GLU A 310 6.55 23.97 19.52
N TYR A 311 5.91 22.80 19.62
CA TYR A 311 4.47 22.69 19.83
C TYR A 311 4.08 23.15 21.23
N GLN A 312 4.82 22.74 22.26
CA GLN A 312 4.60 23.15 23.64
C GLN A 312 4.71 24.66 23.83
N ARG A 313 5.68 25.31 23.16
CA ARG A 313 5.82 26.76 23.18
C ARG A 313 4.56 27.42 22.64
N ILE A 314 4.12 27.07 21.43
CA ILE A 314 2.91 27.65 20.82
C ILE A 314 1.69 27.41 21.71
N TYR A 315 1.53 26.17 22.19
CA TYR A 315 0.44 25.80 23.09
C TYR A 315 0.43 26.64 24.38
N ALA A 316 1.59 26.94 24.96
CA ALA A 316 1.70 27.81 26.14
C ALA A 316 1.13 29.22 25.89
N TYR A 317 1.46 29.81 24.74
CA TYR A 317 0.96 31.12 24.35
C TYR A 317 -0.55 31.11 24.07
N PHE A 318 -1.06 30.10 23.35
CA PHE A 318 -2.50 29.97 23.11
C PHE A 318 -3.29 29.80 24.41
N ARG A 319 -2.80 28.99 25.36
CA ARG A 319 -3.43 28.87 26.68
C ARG A 319 -3.45 30.20 27.43
N LYS A 320 -2.38 30.99 27.35
CA LYS A 320 -2.35 32.32 27.96
C LYS A 320 -3.36 33.27 27.32
N LEU A 321 -3.53 33.23 25.98
CA LEU A 321 -4.54 34.02 25.27
C LEU A 321 -5.98 33.69 25.71
N GLU A 322 -6.29 32.41 25.94
CA GLU A 322 -7.61 31.97 26.42
C GLU A 322 -7.87 32.34 27.89
N THR A 323 -6.81 32.65 28.66
CA THR A 323 -6.95 33.01 30.08
C THR A 323 -7.53 34.42 30.21
N LYS A 324 -8.76 34.51 30.73
CA LYS A 324 -9.47 35.80 30.93
C LYS A 324 -8.61 36.77 31.75
N GLY A 325 -8.45 37.99 31.23
CA GLY A 325 -7.67 39.06 31.88
C GLY A 325 -6.15 39.01 31.66
N SER A 326 -5.62 38.00 30.96
CA SER A 326 -4.18 37.75 30.82
C SER A 326 -3.68 37.87 29.38
N ARG A 327 -4.00 38.98 28.69
CA ARG A 327 -3.47 39.29 27.34
C ARG A 327 -2.11 39.98 27.34
N ASN A 328 -1.56 40.31 28.51
CA ASN A 328 -0.22 40.89 28.61
C ASN A 328 0.84 39.77 28.47
N PHE A 329 1.71 39.87 27.46
CA PHE A 329 2.81 38.94 27.20
C PHE A 329 4.18 39.46 27.65
N ASP A 330 4.29 40.70 28.12
CA ASP A 330 5.57 41.38 28.40
C ASP A 330 6.42 40.60 29.42
N GLU A 331 5.78 39.96 30.40
CA GLU A 331 6.43 39.16 31.44
C GLU A 331 6.34 37.64 31.19
N PHE A 332 5.82 37.21 30.04
CA PHE A 332 5.64 35.79 29.75
C PHE A 332 6.73 35.23 28.84
N THR A 333 7.53 34.37 29.45
CA THR A 333 8.52 33.56 28.75
C THR A 333 8.22 32.10 28.98
N TYR A 334 7.98 31.35 27.91
CA TYR A 334 7.86 29.90 27.97
C TYR A 334 9.17 29.30 28.51
N LYS A 335 9.08 28.51 29.57
CA LYS A 335 10.21 27.77 30.15
C LYS A 335 10.04 26.28 29.87
N PRO A 336 10.94 25.64 29.13
CA PRO A 336 10.87 24.22 28.81
C PRO A 336 11.39 23.39 29.99
N SER A 337 10.60 23.26 31.06
CA SER A 337 10.97 22.42 32.21
C SER A 337 10.06 21.21 32.40
N ILE A 338 8.77 21.33 32.09
CA ILE A 338 7.77 20.25 32.19
C ILE A 338 6.78 20.39 31.04
N PRO A 339 6.42 19.31 30.32
CA PRO A 339 5.34 19.34 29.35
C PRO A 339 4.05 19.86 29.98
N LEU A 340 3.37 20.80 29.33
CA LEU A 340 2.10 21.37 29.79
C LEU A 340 0.95 20.36 29.79
N VAL A 341 1.16 19.20 29.18
CA VAL A 341 0.21 18.10 29.06
C VAL A 341 0.88 16.83 29.56
N THR A 342 0.36 16.27 30.66
CA THR A 342 0.86 15.04 31.29
C THR A 342 -0.20 13.95 31.40
N ASN A 343 -1.48 14.33 31.47
CA ASN A 343 -2.60 13.40 31.61
C ASN A 343 -3.36 13.27 30.29
N TRP A 344 -2.93 12.38 29.39
CA TRP A 344 -3.56 12.23 28.08
C TRP A 344 -4.93 11.56 28.16
N ASN A 345 -5.93 12.18 27.53
CA ASN A 345 -7.21 11.55 27.20
C ASN A 345 -7.78 12.21 25.93
N TRP A 346 -8.82 11.61 25.36
CA TRP A 346 -9.39 12.10 24.10
C TRP A 346 -9.94 13.53 24.19
N LYS A 347 -10.46 13.96 25.35
CA LYS A 347 -10.98 15.32 25.55
C LYS A 347 -9.84 16.33 25.50
N ILE A 348 -8.74 16.06 26.21
CA ILE A 348 -7.55 16.92 26.20
C ILE A 348 -6.96 17.02 24.79
N LYS A 349 -6.88 15.90 24.06
CA LYS A 349 -6.43 15.90 22.66
C LYS A 349 -7.33 16.76 21.78
N LEU A 350 -8.65 16.63 21.94
CA LEU A 350 -9.63 17.43 21.21
C LEU A 350 -9.58 18.92 21.57
N ASP A 351 -9.38 19.26 22.84
CA ASP A 351 -9.24 20.63 23.32
C ASP A 351 -8.00 21.30 22.73
N ILE A 352 -6.87 20.59 22.72
CA ILE A 352 -5.62 21.06 22.08
C ILE A 352 -5.85 21.27 20.59
N LEU A 353 -6.41 20.28 19.89
CA LEU A 353 -6.68 20.37 18.46
C LEU A 353 -7.60 21.55 18.13
N THR A 354 -8.68 21.71 18.90
CA THR A 354 -9.66 22.80 18.73
C THR A 354 -9.01 24.16 18.99
N LEU A 355 -8.16 24.27 19.99
CA LEU A 355 -7.42 25.50 20.30
C LEU A 355 -6.49 25.89 19.14
N PHE A 356 -5.74 24.95 18.60
CA PHE A 356 -4.87 25.20 17.45
C PHE A 356 -5.67 25.60 16.21
N MET A 357 -6.78 24.92 15.92
CA MET A 357 -7.63 25.26 14.77
C MET A 357 -8.29 26.64 14.92
N LYS A 358 -8.69 27.01 16.15
CA LYS A 358 -9.21 28.37 16.45
C LYS A 358 -8.23 29.45 16.00
N TYR A 359 -6.94 29.29 16.30
CA TYR A 359 -5.91 30.28 15.97
C TYR A 359 -5.34 30.14 14.56
N TYR A 360 -5.43 28.96 13.95
CA TYR A 360 -5.07 28.73 12.55
C TYR A 360 -6.06 29.39 11.58
N SER A 361 -7.36 29.37 11.90
CA SER A 361 -8.43 29.93 11.06
C SER A 361 -8.64 31.44 11.22
N LEU A 362 -7.86 32.14 12.06
CA LEU A 362 -7.87 33.59 12.06
C LEU A 362 -7.27 34.09 10.74
N PRO A 363 -7.90 35.06 10.04
CA PRO A 363 -7.22 35.78 8.97
C PRO A 363 -5.89 36.29 9.53
N MET A 364 -4.80 36.17 8.77
CA MET A 364 -3.55 36.86 9.11
C MET A 364 -3.82 38.37 9.19
N LEU A 365 -4.22 38.85 10.37
CA LEU A 365 -4.37 40.26 10.74
C LEU A 365 -3.00 40.92 10.95
N LEU A 366 -1.96 40.41 10.29
CA LEU A 366 -0.60 40.93 10.31
C LEU A 366 -0.18 41.22 8.87
N GLY A 367 -0.81 42.26 8.32
CA GLY A 367 -0.56 42.73 6.97
C GLY A 367 -1.29 44.04 6.66
N ALA A 368 -1.24 45.00 7.59
CA ALA A 368 -1.40 46.45 7.37
C ALA A 368 -1.56 47.15 8.72
N ASN A 369 -0.47 47.73 9.21
CA ASN A 369 -0.45 49.06 9.84
C ASN A 369 0.96 49.60 9.71
#